data_AF-A0A435G7D6-F1
#
_entry.id   AF-A0A435G7D6-F1
#
_cell.length_a   1.000
_cell.length_b   1.000
_cell.length_c   1.000
_cell.angle_alpha   90.00
_cell.angle_beta   90.00
_cell.angle_gamma   90.00
#
_symmetry.space_group_name_H-M   'P 1'
#
loop_
_entity.id
_entity.type
_entity.pdbx_description
1 polymer ?
#
loop_
_entity_poly.entity_id
_entity_poly.type
_entity_poly.pdbx_seq_one_letter_code
_entity_poly.pdbx_strand_id
1 'polypeptide(L)'
;MQGSRFAFGPFVLDPGAGTLLRGDVPVAAGYRGLKLLEALVARPGEILAKAELMDAAWPGTAVEEGNLTVQIAQLRKLLGPAAGGGEWIATVPRVGYRFTGTVEQADATRKPLPLPDKPSIAVLPFINLSNDPEQESFADGLTEDLITDLSRIPGLFVIARNSVFA
;
A
#
# COMPACT_ATOMS: atom_id res chain seq x y z
N MET A 1 -8.64 -7.46 0.06
CA MET A 1 -7.63 -7.93 -0.90
C MET A 1 -6.48 -6.94 -0.83
N GLN A 2 -5.25 -7.42 -0.66
CA GLN A 2 -4.08 -6.58 -0.41
C GLN A 2 -3.81 -5.79 -1.69
N GLY A 3 -3.93 -4.46 -1.63
CA GLY A 3 -3.67 -3.62 -2.79
C GLY A 3 -2.17 -3.56 -3.04
N SER A 4 -1.69 -4.24 -4.08
CA SER A 4 -0.30 -4.10 -4.52
C SER A 4 -0.02 -2.64 -4.85
N ARG A 5 1.12 -2.12 -4.38
CA ARG A 5 1.52 -0.74 -4.66
C ARG A 5 2.12 -0.68 -6.06
N PHE A 6 1.85 0.39 -6.78
CA PHE A 6 2.37 0.60 -8.12
C PHE A 6 3.38 1.74 -8.10
N ALA A 7 4.64 1.44 -8.38
CA ALA A 7 5.69 2.43 -8.52
C ALA A 7 5.94 2.72 -10.00
N PHE A 8 6.06 3.99 -10.38
CA PHE A 8 6.39 4.40 -11.74
C PHE A 8 7.13 5.74 -11.72
N GLY A 9 8.35 5.78 -12.26
CA GLY A 9 9.21 6.95 -12.16
C GLY A 9 9.37 7.41 -10.70
N PRO A 10 9.16 8.72 -10.38
CA PRO A 10 9.22 9.21 -9.01
C PRO A 10 7.92 8.99 -8.23
N PHE A 11 6.91 8.29 -8.78
CA PHE A 11 5.60 8.17 -8.14
C PHE A 11 5.37 6.79 -7.55
N VAL A 12 4.65 6.75 -6.42
CA VAL A 12 4.16 5.52 -5.81
C VAL A 12 2.67 5.67 -5.54
N LEU A 13 1.84 4.86 -6.20
CA LEU A 13 0.42 4.75 -5.96
C LEU A 13 0.16 3.62 -4.97
N ASP A 14 -0.56 3.92 -3.89
CA ASP A 14 -1.09 2.93 -2.95
C ASP A 14 -2.63 2.88 -3.09
N PRO A 15 -3.17 1.88 -3.81
CA PRO A 15 -4.61 1.72 -3.97
C PRO A 15 -5.34 1.40 -2.66
N GLY A 16 -4.67 0.74 -1.72
CA GLY A 16 -5.25 0.37 -0.43
C GLY A 16 -5.42 1.58 0.48
N ALA A 17 -4.43 2.48 0.49
CA ALA A 17 -4.48 3.74 1.23
C ALA A 17 -5.21 4.86 0.46
N GLY A 18 -5.39 4.72 -0.85
CA GLY A 18 -5.94 5.78 -1.70
C GLY A 18 -5.03 6.99 -1.78
N THR A 19 -3.72 6.79 -1.88
CA THR A 19 -2.73 7.87 -1.89
C THR A 19 -1.76 7.75 -3.06
N LEU A 20 -1.29 8.90 -3.53
CA LEU A 20 -0.22 9.02 -4.51
C LEU A 20 0.93 9.79 -3.87
N LEU A 21 2.13 9.20 -3.86
CA LEU A 21 3.35 9.83 -3.40
C LEU A 21 4.20 10.23 -4.61
N ARG A 22 4.94 11.33 -4.50
CA ARG A 22 6.07 11.66 -5.38
C ARG A 22 7.34 11.69 -4.54
N GLY A 23 8.20 10.69 -4.70
CA GLY A 23 9.22 10.35 -3.72
C GLY A 23 8.52 9.98 -2.41
N ASP A 24 8.77 10.77 -1.36
CA ASP A 24 8.13 10.61 -0.04
C ASP A 24 7.05 11.68 0.24
N VAL A 25 6.75 12.56 -0.71
CA VAL A 25 5.79 13.66 -0.52
C VAL A 25 4.40 13.26 -1.04
N PRO A 26 3.34 13.31 -0.22
CA PRO A 26 1.97 13.09 -0.67
C PRO A 26 1.53 14.12 -1.71
N VAL A 27 1.01 13.62 -2.83
CA VAL A 27 0.38 14.42 -3.88
C VAL A 27 -1.13 14.31 -3.73
N ALA A 28 -1.78 15.45 -3.47
CA ALA A 28 -3.23 15.52 -3.38
C ALA A 28 -3.86 15.25 -4.76
N ALA A 29 -4.24 14.00 -5.00
CA ALA A 29 -5.02 13.58 -6.14
C ALA A 29 -6.45 13.26 -5.66
N GLY A 30 -7.46 13.70 -6.41
CA GLY A 30 -8.85 13.37 -6.10
C GLY A 30 -9.10 11.86 -6.21
N TYR A 31 -10.03 11.33 -5.40
CA TYR A 31 -10.34 9.90 -5.35
C TYR A 31 -10.66 9.28 -6.73
N ARG A 32 -11.44 9.99 -7.56
CA ARG A 32 -11.79 9.52 -8.92
C ARG A 32 -10.58 9.51 -9.85
N GLY A 33 -9.72 10.52 -9.77
CA GLY A 33 -8.43 10.55 -10.48
C GLY A 33 -7.53 9.39 -10.05
N LEU A 34 -7.46 9.09 -8.75
CA LEU A 34 -6.72 7.94 -8.24
C LEU A 34 -7.26 6.61 -8.78
N LYS A 35 -8.58 6.43 -8.83
CA LYS A 35 -9.20 5.22 -9.40
C LYS A 35 -8.92 5.05 -10.89
N LEU A 36 -8.94 6.14 -11.66
CA LEU A 36 -8.53 6.12 -13.07
C LEU A 36 -7.06 5.76 -13.22
N LEU A 37 -6.20 6.36 -12.40
CA LEU A 37 -4.78 6.09 -12.42
C LEU A 37 -4.48 4.63 -12.04
N GLU A 38 -5.14 4.10 -11.01
CA GLU A 38 -5.08 2.70 -10.60
C GLU A 38 -5.41 1.75 -11.76
N ALA A 39 -6.52 1.98 -12.46
CA ALA A 39 -6.91 1.16 -13.61
C ALA A 39 -5.87 1.20 -14.75
N LEU A 40 -5.30 2.39 -14.99
CA LEU A 40 -4.27 2.60 -16.02
C LEU A 40 -2.93 1.95 -15.67
N VAL A 41 -2.47 2.05 -14.41
CA VAL A 41 -1.18 1.50 -13.98
C VAL A 41 -1.24 -0.01 -13.70
N ALA A 42 -2.44 -0.55 -13.44
CA ALA A 42 -2.63 -1.99 -13.30
C ALA A 42 -2.43 -2.75 -14.63
N ARG A 43 -2.61 -2.06 -15.78
CA ARG A 43 -2.41 -2.62 -17.13
C ARG A 43 -1.55 -1.68 -17.98
N PRO A 44 -0.26 -1.52 -17.63
CA PRO A 44 0.61 -0.57 -18.31
C PRO A 44 0.81 -0.99 -19.77
N GLY A 45 0.76 -0.02 -20.69
CA GLY A 45 0.88 -0.25 -22.13
C GLY A 45 -0.41 -0.70 -22.83
N GLU A 46 -1.43 -1.15 -22.09
CA GLU A 46 -2.73 -1.50 -22.66
C GLU A 46 -3.61 -0.26 -22.90
N ILE A 47 -4.47 -0.33 -23.91
CA ILE A 47 -5.42 0.73 -24.22
C ILE A 47 -6.74 0.40 -23.51
N LEU A 48 -7.04 1.14 -22.46
CA LEU A 48 -8.33 1.05 -21.79
C LEU A 48 -9.35 1.93 -22.48
N ALA A 49 -10.51 1.36 -22.80
CA ALA A 49 -11.61 2.08 -23.42
C ALA A 49 -12.20 3.13 -22.47
N LYS A 50 -12.78 4.20 -23.01
CA LYS A 50 -13.40 5.26 -22.18
C LYS A 50 -14.49 4.70 -21.27
N ALA A 51 -15.32 3.79 -21.78
CA ALA A 51 -16.38 3.12 -21.01
C ALA A 51 -15.82 2.32 -19.82
N GLU A 52 -14.72 1.59 -20.03
CA GLU A 52 -14.07 0.80 -18.98
C GLU A 52 -13.47 1.70 -17.90
N LEU A 53 -12.82 2.80 -18.29
CA LEU A 53 -12.29 3.79 -17.35
C LEU A 53 -13.41 4.50 -16.57
N MET A 54 -14.53 4.81 -17.23
CA MET A 54 -15.70 5.39 -16.56
C MET A 54 -16.30 4.41 -15.54
N ASP A 55 -16.45 3.14 -15.89
CA ASP A 55 -16.98 2.11 -14.97
C ASP A 55 -16.04 1.88 -13.77
N ALA A 56 -14.73 1.81 -14.01
CA ALA A 56 -13.74 1.64 -12.95
C ALA A 56 -13.72 2.81 -11.95
N ALA A 57 -13.82 4.04 -12.45
CA ALA A 57 -13.77 5.22 -11.60
C ALA A 57 -15.13 5.64 -11.04
N TRP A 58 -16.24 5.32 -11.70
CA TRP A 58 -17.61 5.66 -11.29
C TRP A 58 -18.56 4.46 -11.44
N PRO A 59 -18.38 3.39 -10.64
CA PRO A 59 -19.19 2.19 -10.77
C PRO A 59 -20.67 2.54 -10.55
N GLY A 60 -21.52 2.10 -11.50
CA GLY A 60 -22.97 2.29 -11.43
C GLY A 60 -23.46 3.74 -11.53
N THR A 61 -22.61 4.70 -11.93
CA THR A 61 -23.01 6.10 -12.12
C THR A 61 -22.88 6.51 -13.58
N ALA A 62 -23.97 7.01 -14.17
CA ALA A 62 -23.92 7.59 -15.51
C ALA A 62 -23.19 8.95 -15.47
N VAL A 63 -21.92 8.97 -15.85
CA VAL A 63 -21.12 10.18 -15.98
C VAL A 63 -20.86 10.49 -17.46
N GLU A 64 -20.78 11.78 -17.79
CA GLU A 64 -20.42 12.21 -19.13
C GLU A 64 -18.92 12.00 -19.40
N GLU A 65 -18.59 11.70 -20.65
CA GLU A 65 -17.21 11.54 -21.12
C GLU A 65 -16.36 12.81 -20.93
N GLY A 66 -16.99 13.98 -20.90
CA GLY A 66 -16.33 15.25 -20.57
C GLY A 66 -15.66 15.21 -19.20
N ASN A 67 -16.27 14.54 -18.20
CA ASN A 67 -15.70 14.42 -16.86
C ASN A 67 -14.44 13.54 -16.87
N LEU A 68 -14.44 12.44 -17.63
CA LEU A 68 -13.25 11.61 -17.82
C LEU A 68 -12.10 12.44 -18.41
N THR A 69 -12.38 13.22 -19.45
CA THR A 69 -11.36 14.07 -20.11
C THR A 69 -10.76 15.09 -19.15
N VAL A 70 -11.58 15.73 -18.30
CA VAL A 70 -11.12 16.66 -17.27
C VAL A 70 -10.24 15.97 -16.23
N GLN A 71 -10.64 14.79 -15.75
CA GLN A 71 -9.84 14.04 -14.77
C GLN A 71 -8.48 13.61 -15.36
N ILE A 72 -8.44 13.16 -16.62
CA ILE A 72 -7.17 12.84 -17.30
C ILE A 72 -6.28 14.08 -17.44
N ALA A 73 -6.86 15.24 -17.78
CA ALA A 73 -6.09 16.49 -17.87
C ALA A 73 -5.52 16.91 -16.50
N GLN A 74 -6.29 16.78 -15.43
CA GLN A 74 -5.83 17.05 -14.07
C GLN A 74 -4.72 16.08 -13.65
N LEU A 75 -4.86 14.77 -13.94
CA LEU A 75 -3.81 13.78 -13.69
C LEU A 75 -2.53 14.10 -14.46
N ARG A 76 -2.60 14.46 -15.74
CA ARG A 76 -1.42 14.88 -16.51
C ARG A 76 -0.71 16.08 -15.91
N LYS A 77 -1.48 17.10 -15.48
CA LYS A 77 -0.93 18.27 -14.82
C LYS A 77 -0.28 17.91 -13.48
N LEU A 78 -0.89 17.02 -12.71
CA LEU A 78 -0.35 16.54 -11.44
C LEU A 78 0.93 15.73 -11.65
N LEU A 79 0.97 14.80 -12.60
CA LEU A 79 2.11 13.93 -12.85
C LEU A 79 3.27 14.66 -13.55
N GLY A 80 2.98 15.72 -14.31
CA GLY A 80 3.98 16.43 -15.10
C GLY A 80 4.54 15.60 -16.26
N PRO A 81 5.62 16.04 -16.90
CA PRO A 81 6.27 15.29 -17.97
C PRO A 81 6.90 14.00 -17.42
N ALA A 82 6.85 12.93 -18.22
CA ALA A 82 7.59 11.71 -17.93
C ALA A 82 9.11 11.94 -18.10
N ALA A 83 9.93 11.08 -17.50
CA ALA A 83 11.39 11.22 -17.51
C ALA A 83 12.01 11.28 -18.93
N GLY A 84 11.29 10.81 -19.96
CA GLY A 84 11.68 10.91 -21.37
C GLY A 84 11.05 12.07 -22.16
N GLY A 85 10.43 13.05 -21.49
CA GLY A 85 9.76 14.19 -22.14
C GLY A 85 8.37 13.90 -22.73
N GLY A 86 7.86 12.67 -22.57
CA GLY A 86 6.51 12.27 -22.98
C GLY A 86 5.45 12.52 -21.91
N GLU A 87 4.20 12.18 -22.22
CA GLU A 87 3.10 12.14 -21.23
C GLU A 87 2.97 10.75 -20.62
N TRP A 88 2.72 10.65 -19.31
CA TRP A 88 2.46 9.37 -18.61
C TRP A 88 1.19 8.66 -19.07
N ILE A 89 0.20 9.43 -19.54
CA ILE A 89 -1.08 8.93 -20.03
C ILE A 89 -1.23 9.44 -21.45
N ALA A 90 -1.17 8.55 -22.45
CA ALA A 90 -1.39 8.88 -23.86
C ALA A 90 -2.87 8.72 -24.23
N THR A 91 -3.39 9.65 -25.04
CA THR A 91 -4.72 9.52 -25.64
C THR A 91 -4.64 8.68 -26.90
N VAL A 92 -5.50 7.67 -27.03
CA VAL A 92 -5.70 6.91 -28.27
C VAL A 92 -7.01 7.39 -28.90
N PRO A 93 -6.95 8.12 -30.05
CA PRO A 93 -8.12 8.70 -30.68
C PRO A 93 -9.22 7.65 -30.91
N ARG A 94 -10.47 8.01 -30.55
CA ARG A 94 -11.68 7.17 -30.69
C ARG A 94 -11.71 5.88 -29.87
N VAL A 95 -10.70 5.58 -29.07
CA VAL A 95 -10.66 4.35 -28.26
C VAL A 95 -10.67 4.69 -26.76
N GLY A 96 -9.68 5.45 -26.30
CA GLY A 96 -9.53 5.73 -24.86
C GLY A 96 -8.13 6.19 -24.50
N TYR A 97 -7.58 5.63 -23.43
CA TYR A 97 -6.32 6.08 -22.85
C TYR A 97 -5.40 4.90 -22.54
N ARG A 98 -4.10 5.16 -22.59
CA ARG A 98 -3.05 4.19 -22.30
C ARG A 98 -2.03 4.79 -21.36
N PHE A 99 -1.61 4.01 -20.36
CA PHE A 99 -0.46 4.37 -19.55
C PHE A 99 0.84 4.01 -20.30
N THR A 100 1.74 4.97 -20.46
CA THR A 100 2.99 4.82 -21.23
C THR A 100 4.21 4.59 -20.36
N GLY A 101 4.09 4.84 -19.04
CA GLY A 101 5.17 4.63 -18.10
C GLY A 101 5.41 3.15 -17.80
N THR A 102 6.66 2.81 -17.47
CA THR A 102 6.99 1.52 -16.87
C THR A 102 6.49 1.50 -15.43
N VAL A 103 5.73 0.48 -15.08
CA VAL A 103 5.17 0.30 -13.73
C VAL A 103 5.81 -0.92 -13.10
N GLU A 104 6.40 -0.73 -11.93
CA GLU A 104 6.87 -1.79 -11.06
C GLU A 104 5.79 -2.05 -10.02
N GLN A 105 5.22 -3.25 -10.05
CA GLN A 105 4.27 -3.69 -9.03
C GLN A 105 5.08 -4.11 -7.80
N ALA A 106 5.13 -3.23 -6.81
CA ALA A 106 5.65 -3.58 -5.51
C ALA A 106 4.53 -4.34 -4.80
N ASP A 107 4.56 -5.66 -4.89
CA ASP A 107 3.74 -6.48 -4.01
C ASP A 107 3.99 -6.05 -2.57
N ALA A 108 2.91 -5.98 -1.79
CA ALA A 108 2.94 -5.59 -0.39
C ALA A 108 3.71 -6.61 0.50
N THR A 109 4.62 -7.38 -0.06
CA THR A 109 5.79 -7.87 0.66
C THR A 109 6.56 -6.66 1.15
N ARG A 110 6.20 -6.20 2.36
CA ARG A 110 7.06 -5.40 3.23
C ARG A 110 8.49 -5.77 2.89
N LYS A 111 9.31 -4.82 2.42
CA LYS A 111 10.76 -4.99 2.42
C LYS A 111 11.08 -5.57 3.80
N PRO A 112 11.56 -6.83 3.90
CA PRO A 112 11.82 -7.41 5.20
C PRO A 112 12.73 -6.41 5.89
N LEU A 113 12.31 -5.90 7.04
CA LEU A 113 13.27 -5.26 7.93
C LEU A 113 14.41 -6.28 8.04
N PRO A 114 15.67 -5.87 7.84
CA PRO A 114 16.78 -6.80 7.91
C PRO A 114 16.60 -7.65 9.16
N LEU A 115 16.38 -8.95 8.96
CA LEU A 115 16.18 -9.85 10.08
C LEU A 115 17.46 -9.75 10.92
N PRO A 116 17.35 -9.59 12.25
CA PRO A 116 18.54 -9.63 13.08
C PRO A 116 19.29 -10.92 12.76
N ASP A 117 20.63 -10.87 12.70
CA ASP A 117 21.49 -12.03 12.38
C ASP A 117 21.38 -13.17 13.41
N LYS A 118 20.61 -12.95 14.47
CA LYS A 118 20.38 -13.87 15.58
C LYS A 118 18.93 -14.37 15.53
N PRO A 119 18.67 -15.66 15.79
CA PRO A 119 17.31 -16.15 15.97
C PRO A 119 16.61 -15.30 17.04
N SER A 120 15.35 -14.94 16.78
CA SER A 120 14.57 -14.09 17.66
C SER A 120 13.27 -14.76 18.09
N ILE A 121 12.80 -14.42 19.29
CA ILE A 121 11.54 -14.94 19.84
C ILE A 121 10.77 -13.80 20.51
N ALA A 122 9.46 -13.76 20.26
CA ALA A 122 8.53 -12.88 20.96
C ALA A 122 7.70 -13.72 21.92
N VAL A 123 7.59 -13.27 23.17
CA VAL A 123 6.72 -13.90 24.17
C VAL A 123 5.46 -13.04 24.29
N LEU A 124 4.31 -13.61 23.91
CA LEU A 124 3.02 -12.98 24.09
C LEU A 124 2.50 -13.22 25.52
N PRO A 125 1.76 -12.27 26.11
CA PRO A 125 1.13 -12.49 27.40
C PRO A 125 0.22 -13.71 27.39
N PHE A 126 0.30 -14.52 28.44
CA PHE A 126 -0.63 -15.61 28.63
C PHE A 126 -2.05 -15.09 28.82
N ILE A 127 -3.01 -15.77 28.18
CA ILE A 127 -4.43 -15.48 28.34
C ILE A 127 -4.92 -16.23 29.58
N ASN A 128 -5.50 -15.50 30.54
CA ASN A 128 -6.22 -16.12 31.64
C ASN A 128 -7.53 -16.72 31.12
N LEU A 129 -7.63 -18.05 31.10
CA LEU A 129 -8.83 -18.78 30.68
C LEU A 129 -9.81 -19.01 31.84
N SER A 130 -9.41 -18.67 33.08
CA SER A 130 -10.27 -18.65 34.25
C SER A 130 -10.96 -17.28 34.36
N ASN A 131 -12.18 -17.23 34.87
CA ASN A 131 -12.87 -15.97 35.20
C ASN A 131 -12.41 -15.37 36.54
N ASP A 132 -11.25 -15.78 37.04
CA ASP A 132 -10.68 -15.34 38.31
C ASP A 132 -9.70 -14.17 38.07
N PRO A 133 -10.03 -12.95 38.53
CA PRO A 133 -9.19 -11.77 38.33
C PRO A 133 -7.81 -11.88 39.00
N GLU A 134 -7.65 -12.68 40.06
CA GLU A 134 -6.35 -12.86 40.73
C GLU A 134 -5.35 -13.59 39.82
N GLN A 135 -5.84 -14.37 38.85
CA GLN A 135 -5.00 -15.11 37.90
C GLN A 135 -4.47 -14.25 36.75
N GLU A 136 -4.98 -13.03 36.54
CA GLU A 136 -4.44 -12.09 35.55
C GLU A 136 -3.02 -11.66 35.93
N SER A 137 -2.81 -11.31 37.21
CA SER A 137 -1.49 -10.94 37.74
C SER A 137 -0.50 -12.11 37.68
N PHE A 138 -0.99 -13.34 37.87
CA PHE A 138 -0.18 -14.55 37.75
C PHE A 138 0.26 -14.80 36.29
N ALA A 139 -0.66 -14.68 35.33
CA ALA A 139 -0.36 -14.83 33.90
C ALA A 139 0.67 -13.80 33.41
N ASP A 140 0.58 -12.57 33.93
CA ASP A 140 1.57 -11.53 33.67
C ASP A 140 2.94 -11.86 34.27
N GLY A 141 2.99 -12.32 35.52
CA GLY A 141 4.24 -12.74 36.16
C GLY A 141 4.93 -13.88 35.40
N LEU A 142 4.17 -14.90 35.00
CA LEU A 142 4.69 -16.02 34.20
C LEU A 142 5.27 -15.56 32.86
N THR A 143 4.64 -14.57 32.22
CA THR A 143 5.12 -13.98 30.97
C THR A 143 6.45 -13.24 31.19
N GLU A 144 6.62 -12.49 32.29
CA GLU A 144 7.89 -11.83 32.63
C GLU A 144 9.01 -12.84 32.90
N ASP A 145 8.71 -13.89 33.65
CA ASP A 145 9.68 -14.92 33.99
C ASP A 145 10.19 -15.62 32.73
N LEU A 146 9.31 -15.95 31.78
CA LEU A 146 9.72 -16.53 30.50
C LEU A 146 10.55 -15.57 29.65
N ILE A 147 10.20 -14.28 29.58
CA ILE A 147 11.01 -13.28 28.87
C ILE A 147 12.41 -13.22 29.50
N THR A 148 12.48 -13.21 30.82
CA THR A 148 13.73 -13.14 31.57
C THR A 148 14.59 -14.38 31.34
N ASP A 149 14.02 -15.58 31.43
CA ASP A 149 14.75 -16.83 31.26
C ASP A 149 15.24 -17.02 29.81
N LEU A 150 14.39 -16.75 28.82
CA LEU A 150 14.78 -16.81 27.41
C LEU A 150 15.87 -15.79 27.06
N SER A 151 15.88 -14.63 27.73
CA SER A 151 16.89 -13.57 27.50
C SER A 151 18.30 -13.97 27.95
N ARG A 152 18.43 -15.01 28.80
CA ARG A 152 19.74 -15.52 29.23
C ARG A 152 20.36 -16.48 28.21
N ILE A 153 19.62 -16.92 27.19
CA ILE A 153 20.12 -17.86 26.18
C ILE A 153 21.07 -17.14 25.21
N PRO A 154 22.37 -17.51 25.18
CA PRO A 154 23.31 -16.88 24.28
C PRO A 154 22.93 -17.10 22.81
N GLY A 155 22.91 -16.03 22.03
CA GLY A 155 22.58 -16.10 20.60
C GLY A 155 21.07 -16.01 20.28
N LEU A 156 20.19 -15.93 21.28
CA LEU A 156 18.77 -15.68 21.11
C LEU A 156 18.44 -14.20 21.38
N PHE A 157 17.68 -13.56 20.49
CA PHE A 157 17.19 -12.20 20.69
C PHE A 157 15.71 -12.23 21.15
N VAL A 158 15.46 -11.91 22.40
CA VAL A 158 14.10 -11.86 22.95
C VAL A 158 13.55 -10.45 22.81
N ILE A 159 12.34 -10.32 22.24
CA ILE A 159 11.67 -9.03 22.08
C ILE A 159 11.06 -8.62 23.43
N ALA A 160 11.35 -7.39 23.87
CA ALA A 160 10.82 -6.85 25.12
C ALA A 160 9.29 -6.74 25.09
N ARG A 161 8.65 -7.02 26.24
CA ARG A 161 7.19 -6.97 26.44
C ARG A 161 6.53 -5.74 25.80
N ASN A 162 7.07 -4.54 26.02
CA ASN A 162 6.50 -3.28 25.55
C ASN A 162 6.47 -3.10 24.02
N SER A 163 7.23 -3.92 23.29
CA SER A 163 7.25 -3.90 21.82
C SER A 163 6.31 -4.94 21.19
N VAL A 164 5.76 -5.86 21.99
CA VAL A 164 4.83 -6.91 21.54
C VAL A 164 3.36 -6.43 21.59
N PHE A 165 3.08 -5.39 22.37
CA PHE A 165 1.74 -4.83 22.60
C PHE A 165 1.26 -3.77 21.59
N ALA A 166 2.00 -3.56 20.49
CA ALA A 166 1.69 -2.52 19.48
C ALA A 166 0.80 -3.03 18.34
#